data_AF-B3RVV8-F1
#
_entry.id   AF-B3RVV8-F1
#
_cell.length_a   1.000
_cell.length_b   1.000
_cell.length_c   1.000
_cell.angle_alpha   90.00
_cell.angle_beta   90.00
_cell.angle_gamma   90.00
#
_symmetry.space_group_name_H-M   'P 1'
#
loop_
_entity.id
_entity.type
_entity.pdbx_description
1 polymer ?
#
loop_
_entity_poly.entity_id
_entity_poly.type
_entity_poly.pdbx_seq_one_letter_code
_entity_poly.pdbx_strand_id
1 'polypeptide(L)'
;FGDFDSPIVKDYIPPPSSLSALMYGDNRGIQGHNNSCYLDCTLFSMFCCSSNFDEMLQPENFSNADENLKEIQGCLSSGIVNCLRSHGFVRADRVARFRQILEATGQIKGVLDQEKDPEEFINFLMNLLWPKKPLLELKLISTNNSYDGNILQILGVRDPRETMPTLQNLYEKSMIFSDIKFAKVSLMPYRPQTNDCNNNHRIQLNLFAVICISISHYVAFVRCGNKVDSNWCFYDSMFDRDITGYNIPRVERLDDVATWLSDHRYACEGYLNENVPDRLRRLFEDAYICMYSSD
;
A
#
# COMPACT_ATOMS: atom_id res chain seq x y z
N PHE A 1 5.49 9.34 -23.94
CA PHE A 1 4.44 8.71 -23.10
C PHE A 1 3.13 9.00 -23.82
N GLY A 2 2.36 8.00 -24.25
CA GLY A 2 1.25 8.12 -25.22
C GLY A 2 0.11 9.12 -24.90
N ASP A 3 -0.97 9.05 -25.69
CA ASP A 3 -2.01 10.10 -25.76
C ASP A 3 -3.07 10.06 -24.64
N PHE A 4 -2.92 9.20 -23.63
CA PHE A 4 -3.84 9.14 -22.50
C PHE A 4 -3.73 10.38 -21.62
N ASP A 5 -4.88 10.95 -21.26
CA ASP A 5 -4.95 12.13 -20.41
C ASP A 5 -4.48 11.81 -18.97
N SER A 6 -3.70 12.73 -18.41
CA SER A 6 -3.17 12.64 -17.04
C SER A 6 -2.97 14.06 -16.51
N PRO A 7 -4.07 14.77 -16.19
CA PRO A 7 -4.02 16.17 -15.80
C PRO A 7 -3.47 16.35 -14.38
N ILE A 8 -3.04 17.58 -14.07
CA ILE A 8 -2.74 17.97 -12.69
C ILE A 8 -4.06 18.38 -12.04
N VAL A 9 -4.48 17.67 -11.00
CA VAL A 9 -5.75 17.89 -10.31
C VAL A 9 -5.46 18.48 -8.93
N LYS A 10 -5.63 19.80 -8.80
CA LYS A 10 -5.29 20.54 -7.57
C LYS A 10 -6.27 20.30 -6.44
N ASP A 11 -7.54 20.12 -6.77
CA ASP A 11 -8.58 19.89 -5.77
C ASP A 11 -8.42 18.51 -5.15
N TYR A 12 -8.67 18.42 -3.85
CA TYR A 12 -8.66 17.15 -3.13
C TYR A 12 -9.72 16.20 -3.70
N ILE A 13 -9.30 15.00 -4.08
CA ILE A 13 -10.19 13.93 -4.53
C ILE A 13 -10.19 12.83 -3.46
N PRO A 14 -11.34 12.53 -2.82
CA PRO A 14 -11.42 11.43 -1.85
C PRO A 14 -11.24 10.09 -2.55
N PRO A 15 -10.79 9.04 -1.83
CA PRO A 15 -10.77 7.71 -2.40
C PRO A 15 -12.19 7.27 -2.82
N PRO A 16 -12.30 6.50 -3.91
CA PRO A 16 -13.57 5.97 -4.39
C PRO A 16 -14.16 4.98 -3.37
N SER A 17 -15.47 5.06 -3.16
CA SER A 17 -16.18 4.14 -2.26
C SER A 17 -16.36 2.73 -2.83
N SER A 18 -16.18 2.58 -4.15
CA SER A 18 -16.22 1.30 -4.87
C SER A 18 -15.41 1.38 -6.16
N LEU A 19 -15.01 0.21 -6.68
CA LEU A 19 -14.29 0.12 -7.94
C LEU A 19 -15.22 0.43 -9.13
N SER A 20 -15.21 1.68 -9.58
CA SER A 20 -16.01 2.12 -10.73
C SER A 20 -15.44 1.63 -12.07
N ALA A 21 -16.26 1.67 -13.13
CA ALA A 21 -15.82 1.32 -14.49
C ALA A 21 -14.68 2.21 -15.04
N LEU A 22 -14.44 3.37 -14.42
CA LEU A 22 -13.32 4.23 -14.76
C LEU A 22 -11.99 3.70 -14.22
N MET A 23 -11.99 2.74 -13.30
CA MET A 23 -10.79 2.35 -12.55
C MET A 23 -10.23 0.98 -12.91
N TYR A 24 -10.93 0.19 -13.73
CA TYR A 24 -10.48 -1.13 -14.15
C TYR A 24 -10.47 -1.26 -15.69
N GLY A 25 -9.65 -2.17 -16.19
CA GLY A 25 -9.32 -2.37 -17.60
C GLY A 25 -7.87 -2.00 -17.92
N ASP A 26 -7.57 -1.97 -19.21
CA ASP A 26 -6.31 -1.50 -19.75
C ASP A 26 -6.17 0.01 -19.62
N ASN A 27 -4.93 0.49 -19.47
CA ASN A 27 -4.63 1.89 -19.25
C ASN A 27 -5.34 2.43 -18.00
N ARG A 28 -5.31 1.64 -16.94
CA ARG A 28 -5.79 2.00 -15.59
C ARG A 28 -4.70 1.76 -14.56
N GLY A 29 -4.72 2.58 -13.50
CA GLY A 29 -3.66 2.62 -12.50
C GLY A 29 -2.51 3.55 -12.90
N ILE A 30 -1.33 3.31 -12.32
CA ILE A 30 -0.13 4.11 -12.58
C ILE A 30 0.68 3.41 -13.68
N GLN A 31 1.04 4.14 -14.73
CA GLN A 31 1.84 3.57 -15.81
C GLN A 31 3.29 3.40 -15.36
N GLY A 32 3.79 2.17 -15.40
CA GLY A 32 5.18 1.88 -15.04
C GLY A 32 6.18 2.30 -16.12
N HIS A 33 7.38 2.67 -15.72
CA HIS A 33 8.51 3.01 -16.58
C HIS A 33 9.85 2.88 -15.83
N ASN A 34 10.83 2.22 -16.46
CA ASN A 34 12.22 2.08 -15.94
C ASN A 34 12.27 1.61 -14.47
N ASN A 35 11.98 0.33 -14.23
CA ASN A 35 12.08 -0.28 -12.90
C ASN A 35 11.27 0.46 -11.82
N SER A 36 10.05 0.89 -12.16
CA SER A 36 9.18 1.66 -11.25
C SER A 36 8.13 0.86 -10.49
N CYS A 37 8.00 -0.43 -10.76
CA CYS A 37 6.92 -1.25 -10.19
C CYS A 37 6.86 -1.18 -8.65
N TYR A 38 7.99 -1.10 -7.93
CA TYR A 38 8.02 -0.91 -6.48
C TYR A 38 7.31 0.39 -6.02
N LEU A 39 7.55 1.49 -6.72
CA LEU A 39 6.98 2.80 -6.43
C LEU A 39 5.53 2.84 -6.87
N ASP A 40 5.23 2.36 -8.07
CA ASP A 40 3.89 2.37 -8.64
C ASP A 40 2.92 1.54 -7.79
N CYS A 41 3.33 0.33 -7.37
CA CYS A 41 2.53 -0.54 -6.51
C CYS A 41 2.38 0.03 -5.10
N THR A 42 3.42 0.66 -4.56
CA THR A 42 3.33 1.33 -3.26
C THR A 42 2.34 2.49 -3.29
N LEU A 43 2.47 3.41 -4.24
CA LEU A 43 1.56 4.55 -4.37
C LEU A 43 0.13 4.10 -4.66
N PHE A 44 -0.07 3.12 -5.54
CA PHE A 44 -1.39 2.56 -5.80
C PHE A 44 -2.01 1.95 -4.53
N SER A 45 -1.24 1.15 -3.79
CA SER A 45 -1.71 0.50 -2.54
C SER A 45 -2.08 1.50 -1.46
N MET A 46 -1.28 2.56 -1.29
CA MET A 46 -1.52 3.58 -0.26
C MET A 46 -2.70 4.50 -0.60
N PHE A 47 -2.85 4.92 -1.86
CA PHE A 47 -3.75 6.04 -2.17
C PHE A 47 -4.93 5.73 -3.08
N CYS A 48 -4.90 4.63 -3.86
CA CYS A 48 -5.94 4.40 -4.88
C CYS A 48 -7.33 4.33 -4.27
N CYS A 49 -7.49 3.57 -3.18
CA CYS A 49 -8.77 3.31 -2.53
C CYS A 49 -8.76 3.53 -1.00
N SER A 50 -7.73 4.17 -0.45
CA SER A 50 -7.61 4.44 0.99
C SER A 50 -7.34 5.93 1.26
N SER A 51 -7.92 6.44 2.34
CA SER A 51 -7.67 7.80 2.87
C SER A 51 -6.72 7.81 4.06
N ASN A 52 -6.18 6.65 4.46
CA ASN A 52 -5.34 6.52 5.67
C ASN A 52 -4.08 7.41 5.62
N PHE A 53 -3.65 7.75 4.40
CA PHE A 53 -2.45 8.53 4.16
C PHE A 53 -2.75 9.94 3.63
N ASP A 54 -4.02 10.38 3.62
CA ASP A 54 -4.39 11.66 2.98
C ASP A 54 -3.91 12.88 3.76
N GLU A 55 -3.73 12.79 5.07
CA GLU A 55 -3.30 13.96 5.86
C GLU A 55 -1.84 14.37 5.56
N MET A 56 -0.92 13.49 5.12
CA MET A 56 0.38 13.96 4.59
C MET A 56 0.30 14.59 3.21
N LEU A 57 -0.85 14.52 2.54
CA LEU A 57 -1.07 15.18 1.26
C LEU A 57 -1.75 16.55 1.43
N GLN A 58 -2.13 16.94 2.64
CA GLN A 58 -2.80 18.21 2.91
C GLN A 58 -1.83 19.38 2.82
N PRO A 59 -2.03 20.34 1.88
CA PRO A 59 -1.12 21.48 1.71
C PRO A 59 -0.93 22.32 2.98
N GLU A 60 -1.93 22.35 3.87
CA GLU A 60 -1.92 23.10 5.13
C GLU A 60 -0.75 22.64 6.03
N ASN A 61 -0.42 21.35 6.00
CA ASN A 61 0.68 20.76 6.76
C ASN A 61 2.07 21.20 6.27
N PHE A 62 2.14 21.83 5.09
CA PHE A 62 3.38 22.27 4.43
C PHE A 62 3.46 23.80 4.29
N SER A 63 2.53 24.55 4.92
CA SER A 63 2.51 26.02 4.90
C SER A 63 3.85 26.65 5.33
N ASN A 64 4.52 26.05 6.31
CA ASN A 64 5.84 26.48 6.82
C ASN A 64 7.03 25.67 6.29
N ALA A 65 6.79 24.75 5.35
CA ALA A 65 7.85 23.94 4.75
C ALA A 65 8.67 24.71 3.71
N ASP A 66 9.83 24.19 3.35
CA ASP A 66 10.61 24.71 2.22
C ASP A 66 9.92 24.41 0.87
N GLU A 67 10.36 25.11 -0.18
CA GLU A 67 9.77 24.97 -1.52
C GLU A 67 9.98 23.58 -2.13
N ASN A 68 11.06 22.88 -1.78
CA ASN A 68 11.31 21.53 -2.27
C ASN A 68 10.26 20.56 -1.71
N LEU A 69 9.99 20.64 -0.40
CA LEU A 69 9.03 19.75 0.24
C LEU A 69 7.59 20.05 -0.23
N LYS A 70 7.25 21.32 -0.44
CA LYS A 70 5.97 21.71 -1.08
C LYS A 70 5.87 21.17 -2.51
N GLU A 71 6.95 21.20 -3.28
CA GLU A 71 6.97 20.66 -4.63
C GLU A 71 6.77 19.13 -4.62
N ILE A 72 7.43 18.41 -3.72
CA ILE A 72 7.27 16.95 -3.54
C ILE A 72 5.82 16.62 -3.18
N GLN A 73 5.26 17.31 -2.18
CA GLN A 73 3.87 17.13 -1.77
C GLN A 73 2.90 17.47 -2.91
N GLY A 74 3.11 18.58 -3.62
CA GLY A 74 2.26 18.99 -4.74
C GLY A 74 2.32 18.01 -5.92
N CYS A 75 3.50 17.47 -6.20
CA CYS A 75 3.70 16.47 -7.25
C CYS A 75 2.98 15.15 -6.91
N LEU A 76 3.11 14.68 -5.66
CA LEU A 76 2.42 13.47 -5.21
C LEU A 76 0.90 13.66 -5.14
N SER A 77 0.43 14.73 -4.50
CA SER A 77 -1.01 14.99 -4.32
C SER A 77 -1.70 15.28 -5.65
N SER A 78 -1.29 16.35 -6.34
CA SER A 78 -2.02 16.87 -7.50
C SER A 78 -1.63 16.18 -8.80
N GLY A 79 -0.39 15.72 -8.92
CA GLY A 79 0.12 15.08 -10.12
C GLY A 79 -0.14 13.58 -10.20
N ILE A 80 -0.27 12.90 -9.05
CA ILE A 80 -0.42 11.44 -8.98
C ILE A 80 -1.72 11.05 -8.30
N VAL A 81 -1.90 11.34 -7.02
CA VAL A 81 -3.01 10.80 -6.21
C VAL A 81 -4.37 11.29 -6.69
N ASN A 82 -4.55 12.60 -6.84
CA ASN A 82 -5.81 13.18 -7.27
C ASN A 82 -6.13 12.78 -8.72
N CYS A 83 -5.12 12.73 -9.60
CA CYS A 83 -5.27 12.24 -10.98
C CYS A 83 -5.73 10.78 -11.00
N LEU A 84 -5.08 9.91 -10.22
CA LEU A 84 -5.42 8.49 -10.10
C LEU A 84 -6.87 8.29 -9.67
N ARG A 85 -7.30 8.99 -8.61
CA ARG A 85 -8.65 8.84 -8.07
C ARG A 85 -9.75 9.39 -8.98
N SER A 86 -9.46 10.47 -9.72
CA SER A 86 -10.46 11.14 -10.57
C SER A 86 -10.53 10.59 -12.00
N HIS A 87 -9.40 10.16 -12.58
CA HIS A 87 -9.31 9.73 -13.98
C HIS A 87 -9.02 8.23 -14.14
N GLY A 88 -8.66 7.55 -13.04
CA GLY A 88 -8.34 6.12 -13.04
C GLY A 88 -7.00 5.78 -13.71
N PHE A 89 -6.22 6.77 -14.15
CA PHE A 89 -4.95 6.60 -14.84
C PHE A 89 -3.95 7.70 -14.50
N VAL A 90 -2.68 7.34 -14.34
CA VAL A 90 -1.55 8.27 -14.19
C VAL A 90 -0.47 7.88 -15.17
N ARG A 91 -0.06 8.83 -16.01
CA ARG A 91 0.97 8.60 -17.02
C ARG A 91 2.37 8.63 -16.41
N ALA A 92 3.30 7.85 -16.97
CA ALA A 92 4.62 7.63 -16.38
C ALA A 92 5.48 8.92 -16.28
N ASP A 93 5.19 9.97 -17.04
CA ASP A 93 5.88 11.27 -16.91
C ASP A 93 5.61 11.95 -15.56
N ARG A 94 4.42 11.76 -14.98
CA ARG A 94 4.09 12.26 -13.64
C ARG A 94 4.95 11.60 -12.58
N VAL A 95 5.08 10.28 -12.67
CA VAL A 95 5.94 9.49 -11.79
C VAL A 95 7.41 9.80 -12.02
N ALA A 96 7.85 9.93 -13.28
CA ALA A 96 9.22 10.30 -13.60
C ALA A 96 9.58 11.68 -13.03
N ARG A 97 8.68 12.67 -13.12
CA ARG A 97 8.88 13.98 -12.48
C ARG A 97 9.00 13.84 -10.97
N PHE A 98 8.13 13.04 -10.34
CA PHE A 98 8.21 12.79 -8.91
C PHE A 98 9.55 12.17 -8.50
N ARG A 99 10.01 11.15 -9.23
CA ARG A 99 11.33 10.52 -9.02
C ARG A 99 12.48 11.52 -9.15
N GLN A 100 12.43 12.43 -10.11
CA GLN A 100 13.44 13.49 -10.28
C GLN A 100 13.52 14.42 -9.07
N ILE A 101 12.37 14.85 -8.55
CA ILE A 101 12.34 15.73 -7.38
C ILE A 101 12.83 14.97 -6.13
N LEU A 102 12.49 13.68 -5.99
CA LEU A 102 12.99 12.85 -4.90
C LEU A 102 14.51 12.65 -4.96
N GLU A 103 15.07 12.32 -6.13
CA GLU A 103 16.53 12.16 -6.30
C GLU A 103 17.28 13.47 -6.01
N ALA A 104 16.70 14.61 -6.38
CA ALA A 104 17.28 15.93 -6.13
C ALA A 104 17.39 16.27 -4.63
N THR A 105 16.66 15.59 -3.75
CA THR A 105 16.83 15.74 -2.29
C THR A 105 18.15 15.18 -1.79
N GLY A 106 18.77 14.25 -2.53
CA GLY A 106 19.97 13.51 -2.13
C GLY A 106 19.78 12.54 -0.96
N GLN A 107 18.57 12.44 -0.40
CA GLN A 107 18.24 11.55 0.73
C GLN A 107 17.98 10.11 0.29
N ILE A 108 17.55 9.92 -0.95
CA ILE A 108 17.32 8.63 -1.58
C ILE A 108 18.03 8.63 -2.94
N LYS A 109 18.75 7.55 -3.26
CA LYS A 109 19.55 7.42 -4.49
C LYS A 109 19.03 6.31 -5.37
N GLY A 110 19.23 6.46 -6.68
CA GLY A 110 18.87 5.46 -7.67
C GLY A 110 17.35 5.36 -7.91
N VAL A 111 16.57 6.34 -7.48
CA VAL A 111 15.10 6.33 -7.63
C VAL A 111 14.70 6.51 -9.09
N LEU A 112 15.57 7.07 -9.93
CA LEU A 112 15.32 7.32 -11.34
C LEU A 112 15.26 6.05 -12.20
N ASP A 113 16.12 5.06 -11.92
CA ASP A 113 16.39 3.95 -12.83
C ASP A 113 16.62 2.60 -12.14
N GLN A 114 16.82 2.56 -10.82
CA GLN A 114 17.00 1.31 -10.07
C GLN A 114 15.68 0.89 -9.42
N GLU A 115 15.47 -0.43 -9.41
CA GLU A 115 14.45 -1.03 -8.57
C GLU A 115 14.88 -0.89 -7.10
N LYS A 116 13.95 -0.53 -6.23
CA LYS A 116 14.18 -0.39 -4.79
C LYS A 116 13.15 -1.19 -4.02
N ASP A 117 13.43 -1.39 -2.74
CA ASP A 117 12.49 -2.08 -1.87
C ASP A 117 11.30 -1.18 -1.51
N PRO A 118 10.04 -1.64 -1.63
CA PRO A 118 8.87 -0.92 -1.12
C PRO A 118 8.99 -0.52 0.36
N GLU A 119 9.62 -1.33 1.21
CA GLU A 119 9.84 -0.99 2.62
C GLU A 119 10.75 0.24 2.76
N GLU A 120 11.85 0.28 2.01
CA GLU A 120 12.78 1.42 2.00
C GLU A 120 12.05 2.69 1.53
N PHE A 121 11.26 2.58 0.46
CA PHE A 121 10.52 3.70 -0.10
C PHE A 121 9.40 4.20 0.83
N ILE A 122 8.63 3.31 1.48
CA ILE A 122 7.60 3.69 2.45
C ILE A 122 8.24 4.43 3.62
N ASN A 123 9.30 3.88 4.21
CA ASN A 123 9.99 4.53 5.33
C ASN A 123 10.52 5.92 4.95
N PHE A 124 11.13 6.03 3.77
CA PHE A 124 11.59 7.31 3.23
C PHE A 124 10.43 8.30 3.07
N LEU A 125 9.35 7.90 2.41
CA LEU A 125 8.20 8.76 2.13
C LEU A 125 7.52 9.24 3.43
N MET A 126 7.34 8.34 4.39
CA MET A 126 6.74 8.65 5.69
C MET A 126 7.62 9.61 6.50
N ASN A 127 8.94 9.41 6.51
CA ASN A 127 9.86 10.33 7.19
C ASN A 127 9.91 11.71 6.53
N LEU A 128 9.73 11.76 5.21
CA LEU A 128 9.77 13.00 4.43
C LEU A 128 8.48 13.80 4.57
N LEU A 129 7.32 13.18 4.38
CA LEU A 129 6.02 13.85 4.32
C LEU A 129 5.21 13.75 5.62
N TRP A 130 5.55 12.82 6.52
CA TRP A 130 4.82 12.61 7.77
C TRP A 130 5.70 12.33 9.02
N PRO A 131 6.79 13.10 9.26
CA PRO A 131 7.80 12.76 10.28
C PRO A 131 7.30 12.68 11.73
N LYS A 132 6.12 13.23 12.04
CA LYS A 132 5.58 13.31 13.41
C LYS A 132 4.50 12.27 13.72
N LYS A 133 4.15 11.38 12.80
CA LYS A 133 3.19 10.29 13.05
C LYS A 133 3.77 8.95 12.59
N PRO A 134 4.47 8.23 13.47
CA PRO A 134 4.82 6.84 13.16
C PRO A 134 3.53 6.03 13.00
N LEU A 135 3.53 5.10 12.04
CA LEU A 135 2.38 4.22 11.83
C LEU A 135 2.22 3.22 12.98
N LEU A 136 3.34 2.87 13.62
CA LEU A 136 3.43 1.89 14.69
C LEU A 136 4.16 2.48 15.90
N GLU A 137 3.51 2.40 17.06
CA GLU A 137 4.14 2.62 18.36
C GLU A 137 4.21 1.26 19.07
N LEU A 138 5.42 0.71 19.20
CA LEU A 138 5.67 -0.60 19.78
C LEU A 138 6.32 -0.44 21.17
N LYS A 139 6.10 -1.42 22.04
CA LYS A 139 6.75 -1.51 23.36
C LYS A 139 7.36 -2.88 23.57
N LEU A 140 8.60 -2.90 24.04
CA LEU A 140 9.19 -4.11 24.61
C LEU A 140 8.47 -4.46 25.91
N ILE A 141 8.06 -5.71 26.07
CA ILE A 141 7.32 -6.17 27.26
C ILE A 141 8.24 -6.24 28.47
N SER A 142 9.47 -6.73 28.28
CA SER A 142 10.49 -6.86 29.34
C SER A 142 10.96 -5.52 29.94
N THR A 143 11.19 -4.51 29.10
CA THR A 143 11.79 -3.23 29.52
C THR A 143 10.81 -2.07 29.56
N ASN A 144 9.62 -2.22 28.95
CA ASN A 144 8.65 -1.15 28.73
C ASN A 144 9.19 0.03 27.87
N ASN A 145 10.33 -0.15 27.21
CA ASN A 145 10.86 0.81 26.25
C ASN A 145 9.97 0.88 25.01
N SER A 146 9.77 2.09 24.50
CA SER A 146 8.95 2.35 23.32
C SER A 146 9.82 2.58 22.08
N TYR A 147 9.34 2.10 20.94
CA TYR A 147 9.99 2.23 19.64
C TYR A 147 8.94 2.57 18.59
N ASP A 148 9.30 3.51 17.73
CA ASP A 148 8.44 3.98 16.65
C ASP A 148 8.91 3.36 15.32
N GLY A 149 7.96 3.01 14.46
CA GLY A 149 8.25 2.45 13.14
C GLY A 149 7.10 2.63 12.17
N ASN A 150 7.37 2.34 10.89
CA ASN A 150 6.33 2.39 9.84
C ASN A 150 5.87 0.99 9.42
N ILE A 151 6.74 -0.01 9.52
CA ILE A 151 6.49 -1.40 9.07
C ILE A 151 6.91 -2.36 10.19
N LEU A 152 6.10 -3.39 10.42
CA LEU A 152 6.41 -4.49 11.33
C LEU A 152 6.84 -5.71 10.52
N GLN A 153 8.12 -6.07 10.62
CA GLN A 153 8.63 -7.28 10.00
C GLN A 153 8.22 -8.51 10.84
N ILE A 154 7.67 -9.52 10.16
CA ILE A 154 7.33 -10.80 10.79
C ILE A 154 8.62 -11.61 10.95
N LEU A 155 8.97 -11.90 12.20
CA LEU A 155 10.15 -12.66 12.59
C LEU A 155 9.71 -13.94 13.34
N GLY A 156 10.49 -15.02 13.25
CA GLY A 156 10.25 -16.21 14.05
C GLY A 156 10.65 -17.51 13.37
N VAL A 157 10.47 -18.61 14.09
CA VAL A 157 10.74 -19.96 13.60
C VAL A 157 9.47 -20.52 12.99
N ARG A 158 9.53 -20.89 11.71
CA ARG A 158 8.43 -21.61 11.04
C ARG A 158 8.28 -22.99 11.68
N ASP A 159 7.07 -23.32 12.13
CA ASP A 159 6.75 -24.70 12.50
C ASP A 159 6.63 -25.55 11.22
N PRO A 160 7.48 -26.57 11.00
CA PRO A 160 7.41 -27.39 9.79
C PRO A 160 6.08 -28.14 9.63
N ARG A 161 5.29 -28.27 10.70
CA ARG A 161 3.97 -28.92 10.70
C ARG A 161 2.86 -27.97 10.25
N GLU A 162 3.11 -26.66 10.24
CA GLU A 162 2.17 -25.66 9.74
C GLU A 162 2.37 -25.47 8.24
N THR A 163 1.44 -26.05 7.50
CA THR A 163 1.49 -26.06 6.03
C THR A 163 1.06 -24.72 5.44
N MET A 164 0.09 -24.02 6.07
CA MET A 164 -0.35 -22.67 5.65
C MET A 164 -0.80 -21.82 6.87
N PRO A 165 0.11 -21.06 7.50
CA PRO A 165 -0.24 -20.20 8.62
C PRO A 165 -1.03 -18.97 8.16
N THR A 166 -1.94 -18.49 9.01
CA THR A 166 -2.62 -17.21 8.79
C THR A 166 -1.70 -16.04 9.17
N LEU A 167 -1.91 -14.86 8.59
CA LEU A 167 -1.17 -13.64 8.98
C LEU A 167 -1.35 -13.34 10.47
N GLN A 168 -2.55 -13.56 11.03
CA GLN A 168 -2.80 -13.42 12.47
C GLN A 168 -1.85 -14.32 13.29
N ASN A 169 -1.73 -15.60 12.93
CA ASN A 169 -0.85 -16.53 13.62
C ASN A 169 0.63 -16.12 13.51
N LEU A 170 1.05 -15.68 12.31
CA LEU A 170 2.40 -15.20 12.07
C LEU A 170 2.73 -13.96 12.91
N TYR A 171 1.80 -12.99 12.98
CA TYR A 171 1.97 -11.79 13.81
C TYR A 171 2.03 -12.13 15.30
N GLU A 172 1.12 -12.96 15.80
CA GLU A 172 1.12 -13.37 17.22
C GLU A 172 2.44 -14.03 17.60
N LYS A 173 2.93 -14.97 16.78
CA LYS A 173 4.22 -15.62 17.01
C LYS A 173 5.38 -14.66 16.94
N SER A 174 5.37 -13.75 15.96
CA SER A 174 6.43 -12.75 15.82
C SER A 174 6.48 -11.79 16.99
N MET A 175 5.32 -11.33 17.48
CA MET A 175 5.26 -10.40 18.61
C MET A 175 5.75 -11.06 19.90
N ILE A 176 5.38 -12.33 20.12
CA ILE A 176 5.90 -13.13 21.23
C ILE A 176 7.41 -13.34 21.09
N PHE A 177 7.89 -13.71 19.90
CA PHE A 177 9.30 -13.96 19.64
C PHE A 177 10.16 -12.70 19.86
N SER A 178 9.66 -11.55 19.43
CA SER A 178 10.35 -10.25 19.57
C SER A 178 10.11 -9.55 20.90
N ASP A 179 9.34 -10.15 21.82
CA ASP A 179 8.98 -9.56 23.12
C ASP A 179 8.32 -8.16 23.00
N ILE A 180 7.47 -7.96 21.99
CA ILE A 180 6.82 -6.67 21.71
C ILE A 180 5.30 -6.71 21.85
N LYS A 181 4.72 -5.55 22.15
CA LYS A 181 3.27 -5.27 22.08
C LYS A 181 3.02 -3.90 21.44
N PHE A 182 1.81 -3.68 20.92
CA PHE A 182 1.39 -2.35 20.51
C PHE A 182 1.23 -1.45 21.75
N ALA A 183 1.89 -0.29 21.75
CA ALA A 183 1.62 0.79 22.68
C ALA A 183 0.37 1.57 22.24
N LYS A 184 0.30 1.82 20.93
CA LYS A 184 -0.81 2.47 20.23
C LYS A 184 -0.74 2.06 18.76
N VAL A 185 -1.89 1.87 18.14
CA VAL A 185 -2.00 1.76 16.68
C VAL A 185 -2.51 3.11 16.18
N SER A 186 -1.67 3.86 15.45
CA SER A 186 -1.95 5.26 15.09
C SER A 186 -2.72 5.44 13.78
N LEU A 187 -3.11 4.36 13.11
CA LEU A 187 -3.98 4.41 11.93
C LEU A 187 -5.47 4.60 12.33
N MET A 188 -5.78 5.73 12.99
CA MET A 188 -7.13 6.29 13.11
C MET A 188 -7.13 7.74 13.67
N PRO A 189 -8.06 8.61 13.22
CA PRO A 189 -8.44 9.81 13.97
C PRO A 189 -9.39 9.41 15.12
N TYR A 190 -8.84 8.85 16.21
CA TYR A 190 -9.61 8.62 17.42
C TYR A 190 -9.82 9.94 18.20
N ARG A 191 -11.08 10.40 18.31
CA ARG A 191 -11.50 11.42 19.28
C ARG A 191 -12.02 10.68 20.53
N PRO A 192 -11.35 10.74 21.70
CA PRO A 192 -11.89 10.15 22.90
C PRO A 192 -13.12 10.95 23.34
N GLN A 193 -14.31 10.34 23.31
CA GLN A 193 -15.39 10.78 24.18
C GLN A 193 -15.34 9.95 25.46
N THR A 194 -14.99 10.66 26.54
CA THR A 194 -15.32 10.40 27.95
C THR A 194 -15.03 9.01 28.53
N ASN A 195 -14.02 9.00 29.42
CA ASN A 195 -13.94 8.24 30.68
C ASN A 195 -14.75 6.93 30.77
N ASP A 196 -14.14 5.82 30.34
CA ASP A 196 -14.42 4.51 30.94
C ASP A 196 -13.13 3.68 30.96
N CYS A 197 -12.41 3.80 32.05
CA CYS A 197 -11.22 3.03 32.39
C CYS A 197 -11.62 1.63 32.87
N ASN A 198 -12.15 0.77 31.98
CA ASN A 198 -12.21 -0.69 32.21
C ASN A 198 -12.54 -1.60 31.01
N ASN A 199 -12.48 -1.13 29.76
CA ASN A 199 -12.69 -2.01 28.61
C ASN A 199 -11.36 -2.41 27.97
N ASN A 200 -11.05 -3.71 27.96
CA ASN A 200 -10.10 -4.32 27.02
C ASN A 200 -10.62 -4.04 25.59
N HIS A 201 -10.31 -2.86 25.05
CA HIS A 201 -10.76 -2.44 23.73
C HIS A 201 -10.00 -3.26 22.69
N ARG A 202 -10.68 -4.26 22.13
CA ARG A 202 -10.17 -5.00 20.97
C ARG A 202 -10.27 -4.09 19.76
N ILE A 203 -9.13 -3.74 19.17
CA ILE A 203 -9.07 -3.02 17.89
C ILE A 203 -8.97 -4.08 16.80
N GLN A 204 -9.92 -4.08 15.87
CA GLN A 204 -9.86 -4.92 14.68
C GLN A 204 -9.18 -4.15 13.56
N LEU A 205 -8.24 -4.81 12.88
CA LEU A 205 -7.56 -4.29 11.71
C LEU A 205 -8.06 -5.03 10.46
N ASN A 206 -8.44 -4.28 9.44
CA ASN A 206 -8.92 -4.79 8.17
C ASN A 206 -7.81 -4.69 7.13
N LEU A 207 -7.53 -5.79 6.44
CA LEU A 207 -6.61 -5.80 5.32
C LEU A 207 -7.22 -4.99 4.17
N PHE A 208 -6.48 -4.01 3.66
CA PHE A 208 -6.94 -3.18 2.53
C PHE A 208 -6.00 -3.19 1.32
N ALA A 209 -4.73 -3.58 1.49
CA ALA A 209 -3.83 -3.78 0.37
C ALA A 209 -2.78 -4.86 0.64
N VAL A 210 -2.35 -5.54 -0.42
CA VAL A 210 -1.21 -6.47 -0.40
C VAL A 210 -0.33 -6.17 -1.60
N ILE A 211 0.93 -5.85 -1.35
CA ILE A 211 1.97 -5.79 -2.39
C ILE A 211 2.57 -7.19 -2.49
N CYS A 212 2.60 -7.73 -3.70
CA CYS A 212 3.21 -9.03 -4.01
C CYS A 212 4.42 -8.84 -4.91
N ILE A 213 5.39 -9.75 -4.83
CA ILE A 213 6.57 -9.75 -5.71
C ILE A 213 6.85 -11.15 -6.25
N SER A 214 6.96 -11.25 -7.57
CA SER A 214 7.47 -12.47 -8.22
C SER A 214 8.83 -12.16 -8.83
N ILE A 215 9.89 -12.74 -8.27
CA ILE A 215 11.30 -12.54 -8.65
C ILE A 215 11.78 -11.08 -8.53
N SER A 216 11.29 -10.19 -9.40
CA SER A 216 11.67 -8.77 -9.49
C SER A 216 10.53 -7.90 -10.05
N HIS A 217 9.27 -8.33 -9.95
CA HIS A 217 8.15 -7.53 -10.44
C HIS A 217 7.05 -7.43 -9.38
N TYR A 218 6.91 -6.23 -8.85
CA TYR A 218 5.86 -5.90 -7.88
C TYR A 218 4.51 -5.73 -8.58
N VAL A 219 3.48 -6.25 -7.92
CA VAL A 219 2.05 -6.05 -8.24
C VAL A 219 1.29 -5.77 -6.96
N ALA A 220 0.06 -5.27 -7.06
CA ALA A 220 -0.75 -4.97 -5.88
C ALA A 220 -2.15 -5.58 -5.96
N PHE A 221 -2.67 -5.98 -4.80
CA PHE A 221 -4.06 -6.27 -4.56
C PHE A 221 -4.62 -5.20 -3.63
N VAL A 222 -5.68 -4.50 -4.03
CA VAL A 222 -6.25 -3.40 -3.23
C VAL A 222 -7.75 -3.60 -3.06
N ARG A 223 -8.23 -3.46 -1.83
CA ARG A 223 -9.66 -3.44 -1.50
C ARG A 223 -10.20 -2.03 -1.74
N CYS A 224 -11.24 -1.93 -2.57
CA CYS A 224 -11.87 -0.66 -2.89
C CYS A 224 -13.21 -0.50 -2.20
N GLY A 225 -13.15 0.14 -1.02
CA GLY A 225 -14.27 0.38 -0.11
C GLY A 225 -13.98 -0.12 1.31
N ASN A 226 -14.77 0.36 2.27
CA ASN A 226 -14.58 0.09 3.70
C ASN A 226 -15.52 -1.01 4.22
N LYS A 227 -16.35 -1.59 3.35
CA LYS A 227 -17.24 -2.70 3.72
C LYS A 227 -16.53 -4.05 3.58
N VAL A 228 -16.99 -5.04 4.33
CA VAL A 228 -16.46 -6.42 4.27
C VAL A 228 -16.61 -7.04 2.88
N ASP A 229 -17.68 -6.69 2.17
CA ASP A 229 -18.00 -7.15 0.81
C ASP A 229 -17.45 -6.23 -0.30
N SER A 230 -16.55 -5.29 0.04
CA SER A 230 -15.96 -4.39 -0.95
C SER A 230 -15.13 -5.16 -1.97
N ASN A 231 -15.25 -4.74 -3.24
CA ASN A 231 -14.51 -5.36 -4.34
C ASN A 231 -13.01 -5.21 -4.14
N TRP A 232 -12.26 -6.23 -4.55
CA TRP A 232 -10.82 -6.15 -4.68
C TRP A 232 -10.44 -5.85 -6.12
N CYS A 233 -9.26 -5.29 -6.33
CA CYS A 233 -8.64 -5.22 -7.64
C CYS A 233 -7.21 -5.75 -7.60
N PHE A 234 -6.80 -6.37 -8.69
CA PHE A 234 -5.41 -6.64 -9.03
C PHE A 234 -4.87 -5.49 -9.86
N TYR A 235 -3.64 -5.09 -9.62
CA TYR A 235 -2.97 -4.01 -10.32
C TYR A 235 -1.56 -4.41 -10.73
N ASP A 236 -1.27 -4.21 -12.01
CA ASP A 236 0.05 -4.39 -12.61
C ASP A 236 0.42 -3.15 -13.44
N SER A 237 1.51 -2.49 -13.05
CA SER A 237 2.03 -1.26 -13.68
C SER A 237 2.63 -1.48 -15.07
N MET A 238 3.03 -2.72 -15.40
CA MET A 238 3.72 -3.11 -16.63
C MET A 238 3.11 -4.37 -17.25
N PHE A 239 1.78 -4.46 -17.20
CA PHE A 239 1.03 -5.65 -17.63
C PHE A 239 1.29 -6.03 -19.10
N ASP A 240 1.33 -5.03 -19.99
CA ASP A 240 1.61 -5.22 -21.42
C ASP A 240 2.44 -4.05 -21.97
N ARG A 241 2.77 -4.07 -23.27
CA ARG A 241 3.44 -2.97 -23.98
C ARG A 241 2.74 -2.64 -25.28
N ASP A 242 2.63 -1.34 -25.57
CA ASP A 242 2.13 -0.89 -26.86
C ASP A 242 3.18 -1.02 -27.97
N ILE A 243 2.75 -0.77 -29.22
CA ILE A 243 3.62 -0.82 -30.42
C ILE A 243 4.78 0.18 -30.38
N THR A 244 4.70 1.20 -29.54
CA THR A 244 5.76 2.21 -29.37
C THR A 244 6.74 1.84 -28.26
N GLY A 245 6.47 0.75 -27.54
CA GLY A 245 7.28 0.22 -26.44
C GLY A 245 6.93 0.79 -25.06
N TYR A 246 5.91 1.63 -24.94
CA TYR A 246 5.42 2.10 -23.65
C TYR A 246 4.63 1.01 -22.95
N ASN A 247 4.80 0.91 -21.62
CA ASN A 247 4.05 -0.04 -20.82
C ASN A 247 2.57 0.35 -20.74
N ILE A 248 1.69 -0.64 -20.72
CA ILE A 248 0.26 -0.52 -20.50
C ILE A 248 -0.04 -1.08 -19.11
N PRO A 249 -0.44 -0.25 -18.14
CA PRO A 249 -0.85 -0.75 -16.84
C PRO A 249 -2.27 -1.33 -16.94
N ARG A 250 -2.58 -2.30 -16.08
CA ARG A 250 -3.89 -2.93 -16.00
C ARG A 250 -4.35 -2.96 -14.55
N VAL A 251 -5.62 -2.60 -14.35
CA VAL A 251 -6.35 -2.87 -13.11
C VAL A 251 -7.46 -3.85 -13.42
N GLU A 252 -7.47 -5.01 -12.79
CA GLU A 252 -8.49 -6.04 -12.97
C GLU A 252 -9.37 -6.11 -11.73
N ARG A 253 -10.70 -6.11 -11.92
CA ARG A 253 -11.64 -6.31 -10.82
C ARG A 253 -11.65 -7.77 -10.38
N LEU A 254 -11.64 -8.00 -9.07
CA LEU A 254 -11.67 -9.31 -8.46
C LEU A 254 -12.88 -9.45 -7.53
N ASP A 255 -13.93 -10.10 -8.03
CA ASP A 255 -15.18 -10.27 -7.28
C ASP A 255 -15.10 -11.38 -6.23
N ASP A 256 -14.27 -12.41 -6.47
CA ASP A 256 -14.27 -13.62 -5.65
C ASP A 256 -13.22 -13.63 -4.53
N VAL A 257 -12.37 -12.59 -4.41
CA VAL A 257 -11.25 -12.57 -3.44
C VAL A 257 -11.71 -12.83 -2.02
N ALA A 258 -12.82 -12.22 -1.61
CA ALA A 258 -13.37 -12.44 -0.27
C ALA A 258 -13.76 -13.91 -0.04
N THR A 259 -14.29 -14.58 -1.07
CA THR A 259 -14.62 -16.01 -1.03
C THR A 259 -13.36 -16.86 -0.87
N TRP A 260 -12.31 -16.56 -1.66
CA TRP A 260 -11.03 -17.28 -1.59
C TRP A 260 -10.30 -17.05 -0.26
N LEU A 261 -10.36 -15.84 0.30
CA LEU A 261 -9.75 -15.52 1.60
C LEU A 261 -10.53 -16.12 2.79
N SER A 262 -11.83 -16.40 2.63
CA SER A 262 -12.68 -16.95 3.69
C SER A 262 -12.64 -18.47 3.77
N ASP A 263 -12.40 -19.15 2.65
CA ASP A 263 -12.51 -20.60 2.56
C ASP A 263 -11.15 -21.30 2.73
N HIS A 264 -10.95 -21.86 3.93
CA HIS A 264 -9.74 -22.58 4.29
C HIS A 264 -9.56 -23.90 3.52
N ARG A 265 -10.59 -24.36 2.79
CA ARG A 265 -10.54 -25.61 2.00
C ARG A 265 -9.71 -25.49 0.73
N TYR A 266 -9.42 -24.27 0.26
CA TYR A 266 -8.55 -24.08 -0.90
C TYR A 266 -7.08 -24.34 -0.60
N ALA A 267 -6.74 -24.44 0.68
CA ALA A 267 -5.45 -24.86 1.19
C ALA A 267 -5.49 -26.33 1.62
N CYS A 268 -5.65 -27.23 0.66
CA CYS A 268 -5.48 -28.66 0.95
C CYS A 268 -3.98 -28.95 1.12
N GLU A 269 -3.59 -29.51 2.26
CA GLU A 269 -2.28 -30.15 2.48
C GLU A 269 -1.04 -29.29 2.08
N GLY A 270 -1.11 -27.97 2.27
CA GLY A 270 0.03 -27.07 2.00
C GLY A 270 0.24 -26.69 0.54
N TYR A 271 -0.71 -27.01 -0.34
CA TYR A 271 -0.70 -26.58 -1.74
C TYR A 271 -2.00 -25.84 -2.06
N LEU A 272 -1.90 -24.76 -2.83
CA LEU A 272 -3.07 -24.09 -3.38
C LEU A 272 -3.74 -25.00 -4.40
N ASN A 273 -5.06 -25.19 -4.24
CA ASN A 273 -5.90 -25.92 -5.17
C ASN A 273 -5.59 -25.53 -6.63
N GLU A 274 -5.53 -26.50 -7.55
CA GLU A 274 -5.28 -26.26 -8.99
C GLU A 274 -6.26 -25.24 -9.59
N ASN A 275 -7.47 -25.15 -9.04
CA ASN A 275 -8.52 -24.23 -9.47
C ASN A 275 -8.31 -22.76 -9.03
N VAL A 276 -7.31 -22.45 -8.20
CA VAL A 276 -7.00 -21.06 -7.82
C VAL A 276 -6.48 -20.33 -9.08
N PRO A 277 -7.13 -19.23 -9.51
CA PRO A 277 -6.66 -18.44 -10.64
C PRO A 277 -5.23 -17.95 -10.42
N ASP A 278 -4.38 -17.94 -11.46
CA ASP A 278 -2.96 -17.59 -11.37
C ASP A 278 -2.71 -16.25 -10.66
N ARG A 279 -3.53 -15.24 -10.95
CA ARG A 279 -3.44 -13.94 -10.25
C ARG A 279 -3.67 -14.08 -8.75
N LEU A 280 -4.63 -14.90 -8.30
CA LEU A 280 -4.86 -15.13 -6.89
C LEU A 280 -3.76 -15.99 -6.26
N ARG A 281 -3.08 -16.87 -7.01
CA ARG A 281 -1.90 -17.57 -6.50
C ARG A 281 -0.85 -16.59 -6.02
N ARG A 282 -0.62 -15.49 -6.77
CA ARG A 282 0.31 -14.44 -6.37
C ARG A 282 -0.05 -13.81 -5.02
N LEU A 283 -1.33 -13.68 -4.69
CA LEU A 283 -1.76 -13.17 -3.39
C LEU A 283 -1.33 -14.09 -2.23
N PHE A 284 -1.31 -15.40 -2.45
CA PHE A 284 -0.99 -16.39 -1.41
C PHE A 284 0.49 -16.79 -1.38
N GLU A 285 1.16 -16.82 -2.53
CA GLU A 285 2.54 -17.31 -2.69
C GLU A 285 3.57 -16.18 -2.72
N ASP A 286 3.20 -15.00 -3.24
CA ASP A 286 4.11 -13.89 -3.51
C ASP A 286 3.90 -12.69 -2.56
N ALA A 287 3.09 -12.82 -1.52
CA ALA A 287 2.78 -11.70 -0.60
C ALA A 287 4.05 -11.16 0.07
N TYR A 288 4.28 -9.85 -0.09
CA TYR A 288 5.46 -9.16 0.42
C TYR A 288 5.11 -8.18 1.56
N ILE A 289 4.20 -7.23 1.31
CA ILE A 289 3.72 -6.27 2.33
C ILE A 289 2.21 -6.36 2.42
N CYS A 290 1.68 -6.53 3.62
CA CYS A 290 0.26 -6.46 3.92
C CYS A 290 -0.07 -5.17 4.67
N MET A 291 -1.01 -4.38 4.15
CA MET A 291 -1.43 -3.10 4.72
C MET A 291 -2.80 -3.23 5.37
N TYR A 292 -2.89 -2.73 6.60
CA TYR A 292 -4.05 -2.85 7.46
C TYR A 292 -4.52 -1.51 7.98
N SER A 293 -5.83 -1.35 8.20
CA SER A 293 -6.40 -0.20 8.90
C SER A 293 -7.48 -0.60 9.88
N SER A 294 -7.54 0.11 10.99
CA SER A 294 -8.77 0.16 11.79
C SER A 294 -9.67 1.16 11.10
N ASP A 295 -10.75 0.70 10.47
CA ASP A 295 -11.86 1.56 10.01
C ASP A 295 -12.96 1.56 11.08
#